data_AF-A0A1H2ZGM2-F1
#
_entry.id   AF-A0A1H2ZGM2-F1
#
_cell.length_a   1.000
_cell.length_b   1.000
_cell.length_c   1.000
_cell.angle_alpha   90.00
_cell.angle_beta   90.00
_cell.angle_gamma   90.00
#
_symmetry.space_group_name_H-M   'P 1'
#
loop_
_entity.id
_entity.type
_entity.pdbx_description
1 polymer ?
#
loop_
_entity_poly.entity_id
_entity_poly.type
_entity_poly.pdbx_seq_one_letter_code
_entity_poly.pdbx_strand_id
1 'polypeptide(L)'
;MDLKVYLSGEIHTDWREQIIDGAQGMDVTFSSPVIDHAASDDCGVAILGAEPNKYWHDHKGAMVNAIRTRKGISDADVVVVRFGDKYKQWNAAFDAGYAAALGKSIIVLHGPDHQHALKEVDAAALAVAEEPAQVVEILRYVLTGALS
;
A
#
# COMPACT_ATOMS: atom_id res chain seq x y z
N MET A 1 -10.04 -2.38 -19.76
CA MET A 1 -8.59 -2.51 -19.50
C MET A 1 -8.55 -2.97 -18.08
N ASP A 2 -8.16 -4.21 -17.80
CA ASP A 2 -8.12 -4.69 -16.42
C ASP A 2 -6.89 -4.09 -15.73
N LEU A 3 -7.10 -3.33 -14.66
CA LEU A 3 -6.04 -2.63 -13.92
C LEU A 3 -5.82 -3.30 -12.56
N LYS A 4 -4.59 -3.75 -12.28
CA LYS A 4 -4.24 -4.33 -10.99
C LYS A 4 -3.67 -3.28 -10.06
N VAL A 5 -4.34 -3.08 -8.92
CA VAL A 5 -3.97 -2.07 -7.93
C VAL A 5 -3.56 -2.73 -6.63
N TYR A 6 -2.37 -2.40 -6.12
CA TYR A 6 -1.91 -2.83 -4.79
C TYR A 6 -2.01 -1.68 -3.79
N LEU A 7 -2.77 -1.88 -2.71
CA LEU A 7 -3.06 -0.89 -1.67
C LEU A 7 -2.12 -1.08 -0.45
N SER A 8 -0.94 -0.47 -0.50
CA SER A 8 0.03 -0.44 0.61
C SER A 8 -0.22 0.74 1.55
N GLY A 9 0.25 0.65 2.80
CA GLY A 9 0.16 1.72 3.78
C GLY A 9 -0.47 1.30 5.10
N GLU A 10 -0.81 2.30 5.91
CA GLU A 10 -1.43 2.14 7.23
C GLU A 10 -2.70 1.26 7.21
N ILE A 11 -3.00 0.61 8.34
CA ILE A 11 -4.11 -0.35 8.52
C ILE A 11 -5.04 0.04 9.68
N HIS A 12 -5.02 1.31 10.08
CA HIS A 12 -5.74 1.88 11.22
C HIS A 12 -6.99 2.69 10.84
N THR A 13 -7.24 2.91 9.56
CA THR A 13 -8.46 3.55 9.02
C THR A 13 -9.08 2.71 7.89
N ASP A 14 -10.25 3.13 7.41
CA ASP A 14 -11.07 2.49 6.38
C ASP A 14 -10.77 2.96 4.94
N TRP A 15 -9.63 3.60 4.72
CA TRP A 15 -9.29 4.22 3.42
C TRP A 15 -9.28 3.23 2.24
N ARG A 16 -8.95 1.95 2.49
CA ARG A 16 -8.93 0.91 1.44
C ARG A 16 -10.34 0.58 1.01
N GLU A 17 -11.23 0.40 1.98
CA GLU A 17 -12.65 0.13 1.78
C GLU A 17 -13.27 1.28 0.98
N GLN A 18 -12.97 2.53 1.32
CA GLN A 18 -13.44 3.69 0.57
C GLN A 18 -13.01 3.67 -0.91
N ILE A 19 -11.77 3.27 -1.22
CA ILE A 19 -11.30 3.16 -2.61
C ILE A 19 -12.00 2.00 -3.34
N ILE A 20 -12.10 0.83 -2.68
CA ILE A 20 -12.71 -0.37 -3.26
C ILE A 20 -14.20 -0.12 -3.55
N ASP A 21 -14.92 0.50 -2.62
CA ASP A 21 -16.34 0.83 -2.76
C ASP A 21 -16.56 1.94 -3.80
N GLY A 22 -15.70 2.96 -3.84
CA GLY A 22 -15.76 4.03 -4.84
C GLY A 22 -15.44 3.55 -6.26
N ALA A 23 -14.66 2.47 -6.40
CA ALA A 23 -14.29 1.86 -7.67
C ALA A 23 -15.27 0.76 -8.15
N GLN A 24 -16.40 0.56 -7.46
CA GLN A 24 -17.41 -0.42 -7.90
C GLN A 24 -17.86 -0.16 -9.34
N GLY A 25 -17.89 -1.24 -10.14
CA GLY A 25 -18.23 -1.17 -11.57
C GLY A 25 -17.07 -0.74 -12.49
N MET A 26 -15.87 -0.46 -11.96
CA MET A 26 -14.66 -0.27 -12.75
C MET A 26 -13.97 -1.62 -13.05
N ASP A 27 -13.20 -1.68 -14.14
CA ASP A 27 -12.37 -2.82 -14.53
C ASP A 27 -11.04 -2.81 -13.72
N VAL A 28 -11.15 -2.91 -12.39
CA VAL A 28 -10.01 -2.86 -11.44
C VAL A 28 -10.03 -4.06 -10.51
N THR A 29 -8.87 -4.68 -10.31
CA THR A 29 -8.66 -5.71 -9.29
C THR A 29 -7.74 -5.19 -8.18
N PHE A 30 -8.21 -5.23 -6.94
CA PHE A 30 -7.45 -4.77 -5.78
C PHE A 30 -6.76 -5.91 -5.02
N SER A 31 -5.60 -5.62 -4.46
CA SER A 31 -4.88 -6.49 -3.52
C SER A 31 -4.19 -5.65 -2.43
N SER A 32 -3.90 -6.24 -1.27
CA SER A 32 -3.34 -5.53 -0.11
C SER A 32 -2.52 -6.46 0.79
N PRO A 33 -1.70 -5.92 1.71
CA PRO A 33 -1.07 -6.69 2.78
C PRO A 33 -2.10 -7.39 3.69
N VAL A 34 -1.61 -8.29 4.55
CA VAL A 34 -2.43 -8.83 5.65
C VAL A 34 -2.73 -7.70 6.62
N ILE A 35 -4.01 -7.38 6.82
CA ILE A 35 -4.48 -6.31 7.72
C ILE A 35 -4.82 -6.81 9.12
N ASP A 36 -4.90 -8.13 9.33
CA ASP A 36 -4.99 -8.73 10.65
C ASP A 36 -3.63 -8.65 11.34
N HIS A 37 -3.54 -7.75 12.32
CA HIS A 37 -2.31 -7.49 13.08
C HIS A 37 -1.75 -8.76 13.75
N ALA A 38 -2.59 -9.54 14.43
CA ALA A 38 -2.12 -10.70 15.17
C ALA A 38 -1.60 -11.78 14.21
N ALA A 39 -2.34 -12.04 13.12
CA ALA A 39 -1.88 -12.97 12.11
C ALA A 39 -0.59 -12.50 11.42
N SER A 40 -0.47 -11.20 11.14
CA SER A 40 0.72 -10.61 10.51
C SER A 40 1.95 -10.72 11.41
N ASP A 41 1.83 -10.38 12.70
CA ASP A 41 2.94 -10.35 13.64
C ASP A 41 3.43 -11.76 13.99
N ASP A 42 2.51 -12.72 14.14
CA ASP A 42 2.84 -14.07 14.62
C ASP A 42 3.09 -15.09 13.49
N CYS A 43 2.85 -14.73 12.21
CA CYS A 43 2.96 -15.70 11.11
C CYS A 43 4.33 -16.39 11.04
N GLY A 44 5.40 -15.65 11.35
CA GLY A 44 6.76 -16.18 11.36
C GLY A 44 6.96 -17.28 12.40
N VAL A 45 6.52 -17.06 13.64
CA VAL A 45 6.71 -18.03 14.73
C VAL A 45 5.71 -19.17 14.69
N ALA A 46 4.50 -18.92 14.19
CA ALA A 46 3.48 -19.95 13.98
C ALA A 46 3.92 -20.98 12.92
N ILE A 47 4.66 -20.55 11.90
CA ILE A 47 5.06 -21.40 10.76
C ILE A 47 6.49 -21.95 10.92
N LEU A 48 7.45 -21.11 11.32
CA LEU A 48 8.88 -21.45 11.35
C LEU A 48 9.38 -21.86 12.75
N GLY A 49 8.49 -21.90 13.73
CA GLY A 49 8.78 -22.26 15.11
C GLY A 49 9.01 -21.07 16.03
N ALA A 50 8.72 -21.31 17.32
CA ALA A 50 8.78 -20.31 18.38
C ALA A 50 10.13 -19.58 18.42
N GLU A 51 10.08 -18.30 18.76
CA GLU A 51 11.26 -17.43 18.84
C GLU A 51 11.20 -16.59 20.12
N PRO A 52 12.04 -16.89 21.13
CA PRO A 52 12.03 -16.12 22.38
C PRO A 52 12.66 -14.73 22.24
N ASN A 53 13.52 -14.52 21.23
CA ASN A 53 14.11 -13.21 21.00
C ASN A 53 13.15 -12.32 20.19
N LYS A 54 12.70 -11.22 20.79
CA LYS A 54 11.71 -10.30 20.17
C LYS A 54 12.14 -9.77 18.79
N TYR A 55 13.43 -9.48 18.58
CA TYR A 55 13.90 -9.03 17.28
C TYR A 55 13.74 -10.12 16.22
N TRP A 56 14.13 -11.36 16.53
CA TRP A 56 14.02 -12.48 15.59
C TRP A 56 12.56 -12.91 15.39
N HIS A 57 11.71 -12.76 16.41
CA HIS A 57 10.28 -12.95 16.30
C HIS A 57 9.69 -12.04 15.22
N ASP A 58 9.91 -10.74 15.36
CA ASP A 58 9.42 -9.73 14.42
C ASP A 58 10.06 -9.89 13.04
N HIS A 59 11.36 -10.23 12.99
CA HIS A 59 12.07 -10.48 11.74
C HIS A 59 11.45 -11.66 10.98
N LYS A 60 11.13 -12.77 11.65
CA LYS A 60 10.47 -13.92 11.01
C LYS A 60 9.12 -13.51 10.41
N GLY A 61 8.30 -12.78 11.18
CA GLY A 61 7.01 -12.27 10.69
C GLY A 61 7.18 -11.34 9.49
N ALA A 62 8.09 -10.37 9.60
CA ALA A 62 8.38 -9.42 8.52
C ALA A 62 8.85 -10.11 7.24
N MET A 63 9.73 -11.12 7.33
CA MET A 63 10.25 -11.84 6.16
C MET A 63 9.19 -12.68 5.45
N VAL A 64 8.29 -13.33 6.20
CA VAL A 64 7.16 -14.08 5.61
C VAL A 64 6.19 -13.13 4.91
N ASN A 65 5.83 -12.01 5.56
CA ASN A 65 4.99 -10.98 4.94
C ASN A 65 5.64 -10.36 3.70
N ALA A 66 6.97 -10.17 3.71
CA ALA A 66 7.71 -9.63 2.57
C ALA A 66 7.55 -10.48 1.30
N ILE A 67 7.37 -11.81 1.40
CA ILE A 67 7.08 -12.67 0.24
C ILE A 67 5.79 -12.22 -0.44
N ARG A 68 4.74 -11.98 0.35
CA ARG A 68 3.42 -11.53 -0.15
C ARG A 68 3.49 -10.10 -0.68
N THR A 69 4.08 -9.19 0.08
CA THR A 69 4.19 -7.78 -0.28
C THR A 69 4.98 -7.58 -1.58
N ARG A 70 6.14 -8.24 -1.72
CA ARG A 70 6.95 -8.15 -2.95
C ARG A 70 6.20 -8.70 -4.16
N LYS A 71 5.47 -9.80 -3.99
CA LYS A 71 4.64 -10.36 -5.06
C LYS A 71 3.50 -9.41 -5.45
N GLY A 72 2.78 -8.86 -4.47
CA GLY A 72 1.69 -7.90 -4.71
C GLY A 72 2.17 -6.66 -5.44
N ILE A 73 3.26 -6.03 -4.98
CA ILE A 73 3.87 -4.87 -5.65
C ILE A 73 4.33 -5.23 -7.07
N SER A 74 5.02 -6.37 -7.23
CA SER A 74 5.55 -6.78 -8.55
C SER A 74 4.45 -7.07 -9.57
N ASP A 75 3.29 -7.55 -9.15
CA ASP A 75 2.17 -7.90 -10.03
C ASP A 75 1.25 -6.72 -10.34
N ALA A 76 1.32 -5.65 -9.55
CA ALA A 76 0.48 -4.47 -9.72
C ALA A 76 0.88 -3.64 -10.94
N ASP A 77 -0.11 -3.05 -11.59
CA ASP A 77 0.09 -1.99 -12.59
C ASP A 77 0.23 -0.62 -11.90
N VAL A 78 -0.53 -0.42 -10.82
CA VAL A 78 -0.50 0.78 -9.97
C VAL A 78 -0.37 0.39 -8.50
N VAL A 79 0.51 1.06 -7.77
CA VAL A 79 0.66 0.92 -6.32
C VAL A 79 0.16 2.20 -5.66
N VAL A 80 -0.85 2.07 -4.79
CA VAL A 80 -1.31 3.17 -3.93
C VAL A 80 -0.65 3.01 -2.57
N VAL A 81 0.03 4.05 -2.09
CA VAL A 81 0.69 4.03 -0.78
C VAL A 81 0.08 5.09 0.13
N ARG A 82 -0.63 4.64 1.19
CA ARG A 82 -1.22 5.53 2.21
C ARG A 82 -0.27 5.81 3.36
N PHE A 83 -0.08 7.08 3.68
CA PHE A 83 0.63 7.55 4.88
C PHE A 83 -0.31 8.27 5.86
N GLY A 84 -0.77 7.59 6.90
CA GLY A 84 -1.65 8.17 7.94
C GLY A 84 -0.91 8.83 9.11
N ASP A 85 -1.65 9.35 10.09
CA ASP A 85 -1.07 10.15 11.18
C ASP A 85 -0.50 9.30 12.33
N LYS A 86 -0.85 8.01 12.37
CA LYS A 86 -0.43 7.10 13.44
C LYS A 86 0.84 6.35 13.08
N TYR A 87 1.75 6.28 14.05
CA TYR A 87 3.08 5.65 13.90
C TYR A 87 3.92 6.26 12.77
N LYS A 88 5.16 5.81 12.63
CA LYS A 88 6.08 6.37 11.64
C LYS A 88 5.94 5.76 10.23
N GLN A 89 5.25 4.62 10.11
CA GLN A 89 4.94 3.93 8.84
C GLN A 89 6.15 3.67 7.92
N TRP A 90 7.26 3.23 8.52
CA TRP A 90 8.48 2.91 7.78
C TRP A 90 8.31 1.79 6.75
N ASN A 91 7.39 0.86 7.00
CA ASN A 91 7.02 -0.18 6.03
C ASN A 91 6.39 0.43 4.77
N ALA A 92 5.52 1.44 4.90
CA ALA A 92 4.90 2.12 3.76
C ALA A 92 5.95 2.88 2.93
N ALA A 93 6.87 3.58 3.60
CA ALA A 93 8.00 4.24 2.93
C ALA A 93 8.90 3.24 2.20
N PHE A 94 9.16 2.07 2.80
CA PHE A 94 9.94 1.00 2.18
C PHE A 94 9.22 0.43 0.94
N ASP A 95 7.91 0.19 1.04
CA ASP A 95 7.10 -0.30 -0.08
C ASP A 95 7.05 0.71 -1.24
N ALA A 96 6.90 2.00 -0.95
CA ALA A 96 6.96 3.05 -1.97
C ALA A 96 8.33 3.08 -2.67
N GLY A 97 9.43 3.01 -1.91
CA GLY A 97 10.78 2.93 -2.48
C GLY A 97 11.00 1.67 -3.32
N TYR A 98 10.48 0.52 -2.88
CA TYR A 98 10.57 -0.74 -3.62
C TYR A 98 9.75 -0.70 -4.92
N ALA A 99 8.53 -0.16 -4.87
CA ALA A 99 7.69 0.06 -6.05
C ALA A 99 8.38 1.00 -7.05
N ALA A 100 9.00 2.08 -6.57
CA ALA A 100 9.72 3.03 -7.40
C ALA A 100 10.94 2.38 -8.07
N ALA A 101 11.70 1.56 -7.33
CA ALA A 101 12.83 0.80 -7.87
C ALA A 101 12.42 -0.20 -8.96
N LEU A 102 11.19 -0.72 -8.90
CA LEU A 102 10.62 -1.60 -9.93
C LEU A 102 9.99 -0.83 -11.11
N GLY A 103 9.98 0.51 -11.08
CA GLY A 103 9.37 1.34 -12.11
C GLY A 103 7.84 1.24 -12.13
N LYS A 104 7.19 0.94 -11.00
CA LYS A 104 5.74 0.90 -10.88
C LYS A 104 5.13 2.30 -10.89
N SER A 105 3.94 2.42 -11.45
CA SER A 105 3.14 3.64 -11.32
C SER A 105 2.69 3.79 -9.87
N ILE A 106 3.01 4.91 -9.22
CA ILE A 106 2.71 5.13 -7.81
C ILE A 106 1.73 6.28 -7.66
N ILE A 107 0.71 6.08 -6.82
CA ILE A 107 -0.13 7.12 -6.26
C ILE A 107 0.14 7.17 -4.76
N VAL A 108 0.47 8.32 -4.22
CA VAL A 108 0.63 8.50 -2.77
C VAL A 108 -0.65 9.13 -2.21
N LEU A 109 -1.09 8.67 -1.05
CA LEU A 109 -2.26 9.20 -0.35
C LEU A 109 -1.85 9.68 1.05
N HIS A 110 -1.82 10.98 1.29
CA HIS A 110 -1.47 11.56 2.58
C HIS A 110 -2.14 12.93 2.82
N GLY A 111 -2.42 13.25 4.10
CA GLY A 111 -2.88 14.59 4.48
C GLY A 111 -1.74 15.63 4.43
N PRO A 112 -2.04 16.93 4.52
CA PRO A 112 -1.07 18.01 4.31
C PRO A 112 0.12 17.97 5.29
N ASP A 113 -0.07 17.43 6.49
CA ASP A 113 0.95 17.39 7.54
C ASP A 113 2.17 16.51 7.19
N HIS A 114 2.05 15.61 6.21
CA HIS A 114 3.14 14.72 5.81
C HIS A 114 4.02 15.22 4.66
N GLN A 115 3.63 16.31 3.98
CA GLN A 115 4.29 16.80 2.74
C GLN A 115 5.81 16.96 2.87
N HIS A 116 6.30 17.55 3.98
CA HIS A 116 7.74 17.76 4.13
C HIS A 116 8.51 16.43 4.32
N ALA A 117 7.93 15.50 5.06
CA ALA A 117 8.56 14.21 5.36
C ALA A 117 8.52 13.25 4.16
N LEU A 118 7.56 13.43 3.26
CA LEU A 118 7.32 12.56 2.10
C LEU A 118 7.82 13.15 0.78
N LYS A 119 8.44 14.34 0.76
CA LYS A 119 8.85 15.02 -0.48
C LYS A 119 9.63 14.16 -1.49
N GLU A 120 10.50 13.24 -1.04
CA GLU A 120 11.21 12.31 -1.94
C GLU A 120 10.32 11.16 -2.45
N VAL A 121 9.36 10.73 -1.63
CA VAL A 121 8.34 9.72 -2.00
C VAL A 121 7.36 10.34 -3.00
N ASP A 122 6.91 11.56 -2.74
CA ASP A 122 6.02 12.33 -3.62
C ASP A 122 6.68 12.60 -4.97
N ALA A 123 7.99 12.90 -4.99
CA ALA A 123 8.75 13.09 -6.22
C ALA A 123 8.85 11.82 -7.08
N ALA A 124 8.71 10.64 -6.48
CA ALA A 124 8.67 9.37 -7.20
C ALA A 124 7.24 8.98 -7.65
N ALA A 125 6.21 9.66 -7.13
CA ALA A 125 4.81 9.39 -7.45
C ALA A 125 4.36 10.08 -8.74
N LEU A 126 3.40 9.46 -9.43
CA LEU A 126 2.74 10.08 -10.60
C LEU A 126 1.56 10.96 -10.18
N ALA A 127 1.03 10.74 -8.96
CA ALA A 127 0.01 11.56 -8.35
C ALA A 127 0.13 11.52 -6.82
N VAL A 128 -0.16 12.65 -6.17
CA VAL A 128 -0.33 12.77 -4.73
C VAL A 128 -1.78 13.17 -4.46
N ALA A 129 -2.49 12.34 -3.71
CA ALA A 129 -3.86 12.55 -3.29
C ALA A 129 -3.91 12.85 -1.78
N GLU A 130 -4.90 13.63 -1.37
CA GLU A 130 -5.21 13.92 0.03
C GLU A 130 -6.37 13.05 0.53
N GLU A 131 -7.33 12.73 -0.36
CA GLU A 131 -8.54 11.97 -0.03
C GLU A 131 -8.68 10.69 -0.86
N PRO A 132 -9.19 9.57 -0.30
CA PRO A 132 -9.44 8.33 -1.03
C PRO A 132 -10.24 8.52 -2.33
N ALA A 133 -11.21 9.43 -2.33
CA ALA A 133 -12.03 9.74 -3.50
C ALA A 133 -11.20 10.26 -4.69
N GLN A 134 -10.10 10.97 -4.45
CA GLN A 134 -9.23 11.42 -5.54
C GLN A 134 -8.49 10.25 -6.19
N VAL A 135 -8.12 9.23 -5.41
CA VAL A 135 -7.54 7.99 -5.96
C VAL A 135 -8.55 7.30 -6.88
N VAL A 136 -9.81 7.22 -6.46
CA VAL A 136 -10.90 6.64 -7.28
C VAL A 136 -11.05 7.38 -8.62
N GLU A 137 -11.06 8.71 -8.60
CA GLU A 137 -11.17 9.51 -9.83
C GLU A 137 -9.93 9.37 -10.74
N ILE A 138 -8.72 9.26 -10.16
CA ILE A 138 -7.51 8.95 -10.93
C ILE A 138 -7.63 7.59 -11.62
N LEU A 139 -8.07 6.55 -10.90
CA LEU A 139 -8.24 5.21 -11.47
C LEU A 139 -9.30 5.19 -12.57
N ARG A 140 -10.43 5.89 -12.38
CA ARG A 140 -11.47 6.07 -13.40
C ARG A 140 -10.91 6.72 -14.67
N TYR A 141 -10.14 7.78 -14.52
CA TYR A 141 -9.53 8.49 -15.63
C TYR A 141 -8.51 7.60 -16.38
N VAL A 142 -7.65 6.89 -15.66
CA VAL A 142 -6.68 5.94 -16.26
C VAL A 142 -7.38 4.86 -17.09
N LEU A 143 -8.52 4.35 -16.61
CA LEU A 143 -9.27 3.32 -17.30
C LEU A 143 -10.05 3.80 -18.53
N THR A 144 -10.59 5.02 -18.48
CA THR A 144 -11.61 5.48 -19.43
C THR A 144 -11.13 6.63 -20.32
N GLY A 145 -10.12 7.38 -19.89
CA GLY A 145 -9.69 8.64 -20.50
C GLY A 145 -10.71 9.78 -20.39
N ALA A 146 -11.80 9.61 -19.62
CA ALA A 146 -12.88 10.58 -19.49
C ALA A 146 -12.84 11.29 -18.12
N LEU A 147 -13.12 12.59 -18.13
CA LEU A 147 -13.34 13.38 -16.92
C LEU A 147 -14.83 13.33 -16.55
N SER A 148 -15.13 12.99 -15.29
CA SER A 148 -16.47 12.98 -14.69
C SER A 148 -16.96 14.39 -14.36
#